data_AF-A0A6M1TT71-F1
#
_entry.id   AF-A0A6M1TT71-F1
#
_cell.length_a   1.000
_cell.length_b   1.000
_cell.length_c   1.000
_cell.angle_alpha   90.00
_cell.angle_beta   90.00
_cell.angle_gamma   90.00
#
_symmetry.space_group_name_H-M   'P 1'
#
loop_
_entity.id
_entity.type
_entity.pdbx_description
1 polymer ?
#
loop_
_entity_poly.entity_id
_entity_poly.type
_entity_poly.pdbx_seq_one_letter_code
_entity_poly.pdbx_strand_id
1 'polypeptide(L)' 'MTARPVKHSLTLRGHRTSVSLEEEFWQAFRSIAAERGLTLNQLAVEVDEARAGDVGLASAIRVFVLKRYRG' A
#
# COMPACT_ATOMS: atom_id res chain seq x y z
N MET A 1 19.92 3.49 -4.09
CA MET A 1 19.22 4.20 -5.19
C MET A 1 17.79 3.69 -5.20
N THR A 2 16.77 4.55 -5.12
CA THR A 2 15.38 4.10 -5.23
C THR A 2 15.09 3.75 -6.68
N ALA A 3 14.71 2.51 -6.95
CA ALA A 3 14.31 2.07 -8.29
C ALA A 3 13.03 2.79 -8.75
N ARG A 4 12.80 2.85 -10.07
CA ARG A 4 11.56 3.41 -10.63
C ARG A 4 10.35 2.61 -10.10
N PRO A 5 9.24 3.27 -9.70
CA PRO A 5 8.05 2.58 -9.25
C PRO A 5 7.49 1.59 -10.29
N VAL A 6 7.11 0.40 -9.84
CA VAL A 6 6.51 -0.67 -10.62
C VAL A 6 4.99 -0.67 -10.39
N LYS A 7 4.23 -0.98 -11.45
CA LYS A 7 2.76 -1.02 -11.39
C LYS A 7 2.29 -2.33 -10.74
N HIS A 8 1.47 -2.22 -9.71
CA HIS A 8 0.80 -3.33 -9.06
C HIS A 8 -0.71 -3.17 -9.11
N SER A 9 -1.42 -4.29 -9.14
CA SER A 9 -2.89 -4.32 -9.15
C SER A 9 -3.39 -4.71 -7.76
N LEU A 10 -4.30 -3.91 -7.23
CA LEU A 10 -5.05 -4.17 -6.01
C LEU A 10 -6.54 -4.24 -6.35
N THR A 11 -7.33 -4.91 -5.52
CA THR A 11 -8.79 -4.90 -5.60
C THR A 11 -9.34 -4.18 -4.39
N LEU A 12 -9.93 -3.01 -4.61
CA LEU A 12 -10.56 -2.19 -3.58
C LEU A 12 -12.07 -2.22 -3.78
N ARG A 13 -12.82 -2.66 -2.76
CA ARG A 13 -14.29 -2.64 -2.78
C ARG A 13 -14.90 -3.25 -4.07
N GLY A 14 -14.28 -4.32 -4.60
CA GLY A 14 -14.71 -4.99 -5.84
C GLY A 14 -14.17 -4.38 -7.14
N HIS A 15 -13.48 -3.24 -7.10
CA HIS A 15 -12.89 -2.59 -8.26
C HIS A 15 -11.37 -2.76 -8.31
N ARG A 16 -10.85 -3.02 -9.51
CA ARG A 16 -9.39 -3.11 -9.71
C ARG A 16 -8.78 -1.72 -9.72
N THR A 17 -7.85 -1.48 -8.81
CA THR A 17 -7.09 -0.23 -8.70
C THR A 17 -5.62 -0.52 -8.97
N SER A 18 -5.01 0.27 -9.86
CA SER A 18 -3.57 0.18 -10.10
C SER A 18 -2.81 1.21 -9.26
N VAL A 19 -1.71 0.79 -8.64
CA VAL A 19 -0.78 1.68 -7.93
C VAL A 19 0.64 1.51 -8.48
N SER A 20 1.44 2.55 -8.41
CA SER A 20 2.86 2.48 -8.76
C SER A 20 3.70 2.70 -7.50
N LEU A 21 4.45 1.66 -7.09
CA LEU A 21 5.26 1.62 -5.88
C LEU A 21 6.68 1.16 -6.19
N GLU A 22 7.66 1.69 -5.47
CA GLU A 22 9.01 1.13 -5.45
C GLU A 22 8.93 -0.29 -4.87
N GLU A 23 9.81 -1.17 -5.35
CA GLU A 23 9.80 -2.59 -4.95
C GLU A 23 9.92 -2.73 -3.42
N GLU A 24 10.75 -1.92 -2.78
CA GLU A 24 10.95 -1.93 -1.34
C GLU A 24 9.66 -1.59 -0.57
N PHE A 25 8.89 -0.60 -1.04
CA PHE A 25 7.60 -0.27 -0.44
C PHE A 25 6.55 -1.36 -0.67
N TRP A 26 6.56 -1.98 -1.86
CA TRP A 26 5.64 -3.07 -2.16
C TRP A 26 5.92 -4.29 -1.28
N GLN A 27 7.19 -4.69 -1.17
CA GLN A 27 7.61 -5.80 -0.32
C GLN A 27 7.25 -5.56 1.14
N ALA A 28 7.58 -4.38 1.67
CA ALA A 28 7.21 -3.99 3.02
C ALA A 28 5.68 -4.02 3.24
N PHE A 29 4.90 -3.52 2.29
CA PHE A 29 3.44 -3.56 2.36
C PHE A 29 2.90 -4.99 2.41
N ARG A 30 3.48 -5.93 1.63
CA ARG A 30 3.14 -7.35 1.68
C ARG A 30 3.51 -7.99 3.01
N SER A 31 4.69 -7.70 3.55
CA SER A 31 5.14 -8.21 4.84
C SER A 31 4.20 -7.75 5.96
N ILE A 32 3.81 -6.47 5.98
CA ILE A 32 2.87 -5.94 6.97
C ILE A 32 1.50 -6.63 6.86
N ALA A 33 1.02 -6.92 5.66
CA ALA A 33 -0.22 -7.67 5.47
C ALA A 33 -0.11 -9.08 6.07
N ALA A 34 0.98 -9.79 5.76
CA ALA A 34 1.25 -11.13 6.28
C ALA A 34 1.38 -11.16 7.82
N GLU A 35 2.13 -10.21 8.40
CA GLU A 35 2.28 -10.05 9.85
C GLU A 35 0.95 -9.82 10.56
N ARG A 36 0.02 -9.10 9.92
CA ARG A 36 -1.32 -8.83 10.44
C ARG A 36 -2.34 -9.91 10.13
N GLY A 37 -1.96 -10.98 9.42
CA GLY A 37 -2.90 -12.02 8.97
C GLY A 37 -3.95 -11.51 7.98
N LEU A 38 -3.65 -10.42 7.26
CA LEU A 38 -4.54 -9.81 6.27
C LEU A 38 -4.10 -10.16 4.85
N THR A 39 -5.08 -10.25 3.94
CA THR A 39 -4.77 -10.20 2.51
C THR A 39 -4.28 -8.82 2.12
N LEU A 40 -3.52 -8.75 1.02
CA LEU A 40 -3.02 -7.48 0.50
C LEU A 40 -4.13 -6.50 0.13
N ASN A 41 -5.26 -7.03 -0.36
CA ASN A 41 -6.43 -6.23 -0.69
C ASN A 41 -7.13 -5.68 0.56
N GLN A 42 -7.24 -6.49 1.63
CA GLN A 42 -7.81 -6.01 2.90
C GLN A 42 -6.97 -4.87 3.48
N LEU A 43 -5.65 -5.03 3.53
CA LEU A 43 -4.77 -3.96 3.99
C LEU A 43 -4.86 -2.72 3.09
N ALA A 44 -4.97 -2.91 1.78
CA ALA A 44 -5.13 -1.80 0.85
C ALA A 44 -6.46 -1.05 1.03
N VAL A 45 -7.55 -1.75 1.35
CA VAL A 45 -8.84 -1.13 1.69
C VAL A 45 -8.71 -0.31 2.98
N GLU A 46 -8.05 -0.82 4.02
CA GLU A 46 -7.83 -0.05 5.25
C GLU A 46 -7.02 1.25 4.99
N VAL A 47 -5.97 1.16 4.17
CA VAL A 47 -5.18 2.33 3.78
C VAL A 47 -6.00 3.30 2.92
N ASP A 48 -6.83 2.78 2.02
CA ASP A 48 -7.73 3.59 1.19
C ASP A 48 -8.79 4.33 2.03
N GLU A 49 -9.24 3.73 3.13
CA GLU A 49 -10.21 4.33 4.05
C GLU A 49 -9.59 5.32 5.02
N ALA A 50 -8.34 5.10 5.42
CA ALA A 50 -7.63 5.96 6.36
C ALA A 50 -6.90 7.15 5.70
N ARG A 51 -6.77 7.18 4.37
CA ARG A 51 -6.06 8.27 3.68
C ARG A 51 -6.87 9.57 3.70
N ALA A 52 -6.17 10.69 3.88
CA ALA A 52 -6.79 12.02 3.82
C ALA A 52 -7.13 12.36 2.36
N GLY A 53 -8.42 12.50 2.06
CA GLY A 53 -8.98 13.03 0.82
C GLY A 53 -8.14 12.80 -0.44
N ASP A 54 -7.65 13.88 -1.03
CA ASP A 54 -6.97 13.92 -2.34
C ASP A 54 -5.62 13.19 -2.41
N VAL A 55 -5.14 12.58 -1.31
CA VAL A 55 -3.92 11.76 -1.35
C VAL A 55 -4.17 10.48 -2.12
N GLY A 56 -3.51 10.32 -3.26
CA GLY A 56 -3.57 9.07 -4.03
C GLY A 56 -3.11 7.84 -3.24
N LEU A 57 -3.73 6.68 -3.51
CA LEU A 57 -3.49 5.43 -2.78
C LEU A 57 -2.00 5.02 -2.73
N ALA A 58 -1.25 5.23 -3.81
CA ALA A 58 0.18 4.90 -3.82
C ALA A 58 0.99 5.76 -2.81
N SER A 59 0.64 7.03 -2.64
CA SER A 59 1.26 7.89 -1.63
C SER A 59 0.81 7.50 -0.23
N ALA A 60 -0.48 7.16 -0.06
CA ALA A 60 -1.01 6.67 1.20
C ALA A 60 -0.30 5.39 1.68
N ILE A 61 -0.07 4.42 0.78
CA ILE A 61 0.68 3.19 1.08
C ILE A 61 2.11 3.49 1.53
N ARG A 62 2.84 4.37 0.83
CA ARG A 62 4.20 4.76 1.22
C ARG A 62 4.26 5.35 2.63
N VAL A 63 3.34 6.26 2.94
CA VAL A 63 3.25 6.89 4.27
C VAL A 63 2.84 5.87 5.33
N PHE A 64 1.90 4.98 5.03
CA PHE A 64 1.48 3.90 5.92
C PHE A 64 2.67 2.99 6.30
N VAL A 65 3.42 2.51 5.30
CA VAL A 65 4.62 1.70 5.49
C VAL A 65 5.65 2.46 6.33
N LEU A 66 5.92 3.73 6.02
CA LEU A 66 6.88 4.54 6.75
C LEU A 66 6.48 4.70 8.23
N LYS A 67 5.19 4.96 8.51
CA LYS A 67 4.68 5.07 9.89
C LYS A 67 4.83 3.77 10.66
N ARG A 68 4.61 2.61 10.03
CA ARG A 68 4.74 1.28 10.65
C ARG A 68 6.17 0.96 11.11
N TYR A 69 7.20 1.51 10.46
CA TYR A 69 8.61 1.30 10.83
C TYR A 69 9.22 2.45 11.64
N ARG A 70 8.50 3.56 11.82
CA ARG A 70 8.93 4.68 12.67
C ARG A 70 8.38 4.59 14.11
N GLY A 71 7.53 3.61 14.38
CA GLY A 71 6.96 3.32 15.71
C GLY A 71 7.53 2.05 16.29
#